data_AF-A0A6L7LYG7-F1
#
_entry.id   AF-A0A6L7LYG7-F1
#
_cell.length_a   1.000
_cell.length_b   1.000
_cell.length_c   1.000
_cell.angle_alpha   90.00
_cell.angle_beta   90.00
_cell.angle_gamma   90.00
#
_symmetry.space_group_name_H-M   'P 1'
#
loop_
_entity.id
_entity.type
_entity.pdbx_description
1 polymer ?
#
loop_
_entity_poly.entity_id
_entity_poly.type
_entity_poly.pdbx_seq_one_letter_code
_entity_poly.pdbx_strand_id
1 'polypeptide(L)'
;MCIVIDTNRLPEFLKNPEHEDMQPLHRWLARVGRIVYSMGDKFSTELSENAKQKLEEFSRSGQAIAIADEEVVNEARKLREGDLSSKS
;
A
#
# COMPACT_ATOMS: atom_id res chain seq x y z
N MET A 1 -8.69 -2.40 -9.30
CA MET A 1 -7.30 -2.14 -9.73
C MET A 1 -6.50 -1.78 -8.49
N CYS A 2 -5.43 -2.51 -8.20
CA CYS A 2 -4.59 -2.27 -7.02
C CYS A 2 -3.37 -1.46 -7.45
N ILE A 3 -3.00 -0.43 -6.70
CA ILE A 3 -1.78 0.35 -6.94
C ILE A 3 -0.73 -0.16 -5.98
N VAL A 4 0.35 -0.72 -6.51
CA VAL A 4 1.54 -1.08 -5.73
C VAL A 4 2.53 0.07 -5.84
N ILE A 5 2.86 0.68 -4.71
CA ILE A 5 3.81 1.79 -4.63
C ILE A 5 4.95 1.34 -3.71
N ASP A 6 6.18 1.51 -4.19
CA ASP A 6 7.38 1.31 -3.37
C ASP A 6 7.37 2.30 -2.18
N THR A 7 7.72 1.82 -0.98
CA THR A 7 7.75 2.65 0.24
C THR A 7 8.66 3.87 0.09
N ASN A 8 9.71 3.79 -0.72
CA ASN A 8 10.62 4.90 -1.01
C ASN A 8 9.99 5.97 -1.93
N ARG A 9 9.02 5.57 -2.77
CA ARG A 9 8.29 6.47 -3.69
C ARG A 9 6.99 7.01 -3.09
N LEU A 10 6.51 6.38 -2.02
CA LEU A 10 5.31 6.83 -1.31
C LEU A 10 5.41 8.29 -0.83
N PRO A 11 6.53 8.78 -0.27
CA PRO A 11 6.64 10.20 0.10
C PRO A 11 6.45 11.16 -1.09
N GLU A 12 6.95 10.81 -2.28
CA GLU A 12 6.81 11.63 -3.48
C GLU A 12 5.35 11.67 -3.94
N PHE A 13 4.72 10.48 -4.01
CA PHE A 13 3.29 10.34 -4.28
C PHE A 13 2.43 11.13 -3.29
N LEU A 14 2.77 11.11 -2.00
CA LEU A 14 1.99 11.79 -0.98
C LEU A 14 2.22 13.30 -0.98
N LYS A 15 3.43 13.78 -1.24
CA LYS A 15 3.80 15.20 -1.09
C LYS A 15 3.52 16.04 -2.33
N ASN A 16 3.67 15.48 -3.52
CA ASN A 16 3.61 16.26 -4.76
C ASN A 16 2.70 15.62 -5.81
N PRO A 17 1.39 15.87 -5.76
CA PRO A 17 0.45 15.33 -6.73
C PRO A 17 0.62 15.88 -8.15
N GLU A 18 1.38 16.97 -8.32
CA GLU A 18 1.68 17.56 -9.62
C GLU A 18 2.94 16.96 -10.27
N HIS A 19 3.73 16.18 -9.52
CA HIS A 19 4.91 15.50 -10.06
C HIS A 19 4.52 14.64 -11.25
N GLU A 20 5.18 14.84 -12.39
CA GLU A 20 4.82 14.22 -13.67
C GLU A 20 4.69 12.69 -13.56
N ASP A 21 5.69 12.05 -12.94
CA ASP A 21 5.70 10.59 -12.73
C ASP A 21 4.59 10.07 -11.79
N MET A 22 4.03 10.94 -10.94
CA MET A 22 2.98 10.55 -9.98
C MET A 22 1.57 10.84 -10.50
N GLN A 23 1.43 11.71 -11.51
CA GLN A 23 0.12 12.05 -12.07
C GLN A 23 -0.70 10.84 -12.54
N PRO A 24 -0.12 9.81 -13.22
CA PRO A 24 -0.88 8.62 -13.59
C PRO A 24 -1.46 7.92 -12.35
N LEU A 25 -0.68 7.79 -11.28
CA LEU A 25 -1.10 7.17 -10.02
C LEU A 25 -2.25 7.95 -9.36
N HIS A 26 -2.15 9.29 -9.31
CA HIS A 26 -3.22 10.13 -8.77
C HIS A 26 -4.50 10.05 -9.60
N ARG A 27 -4.40 10.07 -10.93
CA ARG A 27 -5.56 9.91 -11.82
C ARG A 27 -6.22 8.54 -11.65
N TRP A 28 -5.43 7.49 -11.43
CA TRP A 28 -5.96 6.16 -11.17
C TRP A 28 -6.65 6.07 -9.81
N LEU A 29 -6.03 6.60 -8.75
CA LEU A 29 -6.62 6.67 -7.42
C LEU A 29 -7.94 7.44 -7.42
N ALA A 30 -8.02 8.56 -8.15
CA ALA A 30 -9.21 9.39 -8.22
C ALA A 30 -10.41 8.71 -8.92
N ARG A 31 -10.16 7.78 -9.85
CA ARG A 31 -11.23 7.12 -10.64
C ARG A 31 -11.76 5.87 -9.95
N VAL A 32 -10.87 4.93 -9.65
CA VAL A 32 -11.23 3.57 -9.20
C VAL A 32 -10.14 2.89 -8.37
N GLY A 33 -8.97 3.51 -8.23
CA GLY A 33 -7.84 2.94 -7.50
C GLY A 33 -8.10 2.93 -6.00
N ARG A 34 -7.48 1.97 -5.32
CA ARG A 34 -7.35 1.96 -3.86
C ARG A 34 -5.91 1.65 -3.49
N ILE A 35 -5.43 2.29 -2.43
CA ILE A 35 -4.14 1.99 -1.82
C ILE A 35 -4.36 0.89 -0.79
N VAL A 36 -3.57 -0.17 -0.82
CA VAL A 36 -3.61 -1.22 0.20
C VAL A 36 -2.32 -1.14 1.00
N TYR A 37 -2.42 -1.05 2.34
CA TYR A 37 -1.24 -0.90 3.20
C TYR A 37 -1.39 -1.68 4.50
N SER A 38 -0.26 -2.05 5.11
CA SER A 38 -0.19 -2.62 6.47
C SER A 38 0.64 -1.69 7.35
N MET A 39 0.27 -1.64 8.63
CA MET A 39 0.98 -0.89 9.67
C MET A 39 1.83 -1.81 10.56
N GLY A 40 2.08 -3.06 10.14
CA GLY A 40 2.94 -4.00 10.86
C GLY A 40 4.34 -3.43 11.12
N ASP A 41 5.00 -3.92 12.17
CA ASP A 41 6.24 -3.33 12.73
C ASP A 41 7.33 -3.06 11.70
N LYS A 42 7.48 -3.95 10.71
CA LYS A 42 8.49 -3.82 9.65
C LYS A 42 8.17 -2.70 8.65
N PHE A 43 6.89 -2.47 8.35
CA PHE A 43 6.46 -1.44 7.40
C PHE A 43 6.29 -0.07 8.08
N SER A 44 5.82 -0.05 9.32
CA SER A 44 5.56 1.18 10.07
C SER A 44 6.84 1.91 10.50
N THR A 45 7.98 1.22 10.59
CA THR A 45 9.29 1.84 10.85
C THR A 45 9.88 2.55 9.63
N GLU A 46 9.56 2.09 8.42
CA GLU A 46 10.03 2.70 7.16
C GLU A 46 9.19 3.93 6.77
N LEU A 47 7.95 4.03 7.27
CA LEU A 47 7.05 5.12 6.97
C LEU A 47 7.27 6.33 7.89
N SER A 48 7.47 7.50 7.28
CA SER A 48 7.43 8.78 8.03
C SER A 48 6.05 9.00 8.67
N GLU A 49 5.99 9.70 9.81
CA GLU A 49 4.74 10.03 10.50
C GLU A 49 3.72 10.76 9.60
N ASN A 50 4.20 11.67 8.74
CA ASN A 50 3.36 12.35 7.76
C ASN A 50 2.73 11.36 6.74
N ALA A 51 3.48 10.33 6.34
CA ALA A 51 2.95 9.31 5.43
C ALA A 51 1.85 8.48 6.10
N LYS A 52 2.02 8.12 7.39
CA LYS A 52 1.01 7.41 8.18
C LYS A 52 -0.28 8.22 8.27
N GLN A 53 -0.18 9.51 8.62
CA GLN A 53 -1.35 10.41 8.71
C GLN A 53 -2.11 10.50 7.38
N LYS A 54 -1.41 10.66 6.25
CA LYS A 54 -2.06 10.71 4.93
C LYS A 54 -2.70 9.39 4.52
N LEU A 55 -2.09 8.25 4.84
CA LEU A 55 -2.70 6.94 4.59
C LEU A 55 -3.98 6.75 5.42
N GLU A 56 -3.99 7.23 6.67
CA GLU A 56 -5.21 7.25 7.49
C GLU A 56 -6.29 8.17 6.90
N GLU A 57 -5.93 9.35 6.40
CA GLU A 57 -6.87 10.24 5.72
C GLU A 57 -7.49 9.56 4.49
N PHE A 58 -6.67 8.91 3.66
CA PHE A 58 -7.16 8.13 2.53
C PHE A 58 -8.01 6.93 2.95
N SER A 59 -7.70 6.31 4.09
CA SER A 59 -8.52 5.23 4.63
C SER A 59 -9.91 5.75 5.02
N ARG A 60 -9.97 6.90 5.71
CA ARG A 60 -11.24 7.56 6.08
C ARG A 60 -12.05 8.01 4.86
N SER A 61 -11.41 8.39 3.76
CA SER A 61 -12.09 8.74 2.50
C SER A 61 -12.46 7.53 1.63
N GLY A 62 -12.09 6.31 2.04
CA GLY A 62 -12.33 5.08 1.28
C GLY A 62 -11.38 4.86 0.09
N GLN A 63 -10.33 5.68 -0.02
CA GLN A 63 -9.29 5.59 -1.05
C GLN A 63 -8.12 4.69 -0.64
N ALA A 64 -8.02 4.33 0.64
CA ALA A 64 -7.07 3.33 1.14
C ALA A 64 -7.78 2.24 1.96
N ILE A 65 -7.17 1.06 2.00
CA ILE A 65 -7.57 -0.09 2.78
C ILE A 65 -6.37 -0.46 3.66
N ALA A 66 -6.55 -0.33 4.97
CA ALA A 66 -5.61 -0.86 5.94
C ALA A 66 -5.87 -2.36 6.12
N ILE A 67 -4.83 -3.17 6.00
CA ILE A 67 -4.87 -4.60 6.27
C ILE A 67 -4.11 -4.86 7.58
N ALA A 68 -4.68 -5.74 8.41
CA ALA A 68 -4.04 -6.15 9.66
C ALA A 68 -2.75 -6.96 9.38
N ASP A 69 -1.73 -6.79 10.21
CA ASP A 69 -0.45 -7.46 10.01
C ASP A 69 -0.57 -8.99 10.02
N GLU A 70 -1.43 -9.53 10.89
CA GLU A 70 -1.74 -10.97 10.93
C GLU A 70 -2.32 -11.49 9.62
N GLU A 71 -3.11 -10.69 8.90
CA GLU A 71 -3.67 -11.05 7.60
C GLU A 71 -2.56 -11.09 6.54
N VAL A 72 -1.64 -10.11 6.56
CA VAL A 72 -0.47 -10.10 5.68
C VAL A 72 0.43 -11.31 5.92
N VAL A 73 0.72 -11.63 7.18
CA VAL A 73 1.54 -12.79 7.57
C VAL A 73 0.87 -14.10 7.12
N ASN A 74 -0.44 -14.22 7.31
CA ASN A 74 -1.19 -15.40 6.90
C ASN A 74 -1.20 -15.59 5.38
N GLU A 75 -1.45 -14.53 4.60
CA GLU A 75 -1.41 -14.61 3.14
C GLU A 75 0.01 -14.87 2.61
N ALA A 76 1.03 -14.26 3.21
CA ALA A 76 2.43 -14.53 2.86
C ALA A 76 2.81 -15.99 3.13
N ARG A 77 2.30 -16.59 4.22
CA ARG A 77 2.49 -18.00 4.53
C ARG A 77 1.79 -18.90 3.51
N LYS A 78 0.52 -18.63 3.18
CA LYS A 78 -0.24 -19.38 2.18
C LYS A 78 0.46 -19.36 0.81
N LEU A 79 1.02 -18.23 0.41
CA LEU A 79 1.78 -18.13 -0.84
C LEU A 79 3.02 -19.03 -0.84
N ARG A 80 3.76 -19.09 0.28
CA ARG A 80 4.93 -19.99 0.41
C ARG A 80 4.52 -21.47 0.42
N GLU A 81 3.41 -21.80 1.07
CA GLU A 81 2.91 -23.18 1.16
C GLU A 81 2.26 -23.66 -0.15
N GLY A 82 1.57 -22.77 -0.89
CA GLY A 82 0.98 -23.07 -2.21
C GLY A 82 2.02 -23.26 -3.31
N ASP A 83 3.17 -22.60 -3.21
CA ASP A 83 4.29 -22.77 -4.15
C ASP A 83 5.01 -24.13 -3.98
N LEU A 84 4.80 -24.79 -2.83
CA LEU A 84 5.33 -26.14 -2.55
C LEU A 84 4.40 -27.27 -3.05
N SER A 85 3.08 -27.06 -3.09
CA SER A 85 2.17 -28.09 -3.62
C SER A 85 2.11 -28.13 -5.15
N SER A 86 2.51 -27.04 -5.82
CA SER A 86 2.53 -26.92 -7.28
C SER A 86 3.75 -27.59 -7.95
N LYS A 87 4.69 -28.12 -7.16
CA LYS A 87 5.93 -28.78 -7.62
C LYS A 87 6.02 -30.26 -7.26
N SER A 88 4.95 -30.88 -6.79
CA SER A 88 4.90 -32.32 -6.47
C SER A 88 4.22 -33.13 -7.58
#